data_AF-A0A251TL41-F1
#
_entry.id   AF-A0A251TL41-F1
#
_cell.length_a   1.000
_cell.length_b   1.000
_cell.length_c   1.000
_cell.angle_alpha   90.00
_cell.angle_beta   90.00
_cell.angle_gamma   90.00
#
_symmetry.space_group_name_H-M   'P 1'
#
loop_
_entity.id
_entity.type
_entity.pdbx_description
1 polymer ?
#
loop_
_entity_poly.entity_id
_entity_poly.type
_entity_poly.pdbx_seq_one_letter_code
_entity_poly.pdbx_strand_id
1 'polypeptide(L)' 'MGIGRDPSIWGENAAEFYPERFEKFKVDFEMVPFGGGGRSCPAMNTAPTTVEFVLASLLYWFDWEVLDGVKNEDLSMQE' A
#
# COMPACT_ATOMS: atom_id res chain seq x y z
N MET A 1 11.45 -11.03 2.20
CA MET A 1 11.70 -9.57 2.25
C MET A 1 12.28 -9.15 0.92
N GLY A 2 11.48 -8.46 0.11
CA GLY A 2 11.88 -7.95 -1.20
C GLY A 2 12.19 -6.45 -1.13
N ILE A 3 12.60 -5.90 -2.26
CA ILE A 3 12.90 -4.48 -2.47
C ILE A 3 11.89 -3.50 -1.85
N GLY A 4 10.60 -3.88 -1.74
CA GLY A 4 9.53 -3.02 -1.21
C GLY A 4 9.63 -2.62 0.28
N ARG A 5 10.51 -3.22 1.08
CA ARG A 5 10.75 -2.83 2.49
C ARG A 5 12.22 -2.57 2.79
N ASP A 6 13.07 -2.44 1.76
CA ASP A 6 14.50 -2.22 1.95
C ASP A 6 14.77 -0.79 2.48
N PRO A 7 15.32 -0.62 3.70
CA PRO A 7 15.60 0.71 4.25
C PRO A 7 16.64 1.50 3.46
N SER A 8 17.50 0.83 2.69
CA SER A 8 18.48 1.51 1.84
C SER A 8 17.84 2.24 0.64
N ILE A 9 16.65 1.80 0.23
CA ILE A 9 15.87 2.38 -0.87
C ILE A 9 14.78 3.28 -0.33
N TRP A 10 14.14 2.85 0.76
CA TRP A 10 12.92 3.46 1.28
C TRP A 10 13.12 4.24 2.59
N GLY A 11 14.34 4.31 3.14
CA GLY A 11 14.64 5.05 4.37
C GLY A 11 14.26 4.30 5.65
N GLU A 12 14.43 4.95 6.80
CA GLU A 12 14.21 4.34 8.12
C GLU A 12 12.76 3.88 8.34
N ASN A 13 11.80 4.56 7.70
CA ASN A 13 10.38 4.21 7.75
C ASN A 13 9.95 3.18 6.67
N ALA A 14 10.89 2.43 6.08
CA ALA A 14 10.58 1.42 5.05
C ALA A 14 9.62 0.30 5.52
N ALA A 15 9.50 0.09 6.83
CA ALA A 15 8.56 -0.87 7.41
C ALA A 15 7.18 -0.27 7.73
N GLU A 16 7.02 1.05 7.63
CA GLU A 16 5.81 1.78 8.01
C GLU A 16 4.89 1.99 6.81
N PHE A 17 3.57 2.02 7.07
CA PHE A 17 2.60 2.45 6.08
C PHE A 17 2.64 3.98 5.95
N TYR A 18 3.36 4.48 4.94
CA TYR A 18 3.56 5.91 4.70
C TYR A 18 3.20 6.31 3.25
N PRO A 19 1.90 6.40 2.90
CA PRO A 19 1.43 6.61 1.52
C PRO A 19 1.89 7.95 0.92
N GLU A 20 2.10 8.98 1.73
CA GLU A 20 2.52 10.32 1.30
C GLU A 20 3.87 10.31 0.57
N ARG A 21 4.70 9.29 0.79
CA ARG A 21 5.95 9.10 0.06
C ARG A 21 5.77 9.03 -1.45
N PHE A 22 4.58 8.66 -1.92
CA PHE A 22 4.28 8.49 -3.33
C PHE A 22 3.77 9.77 -4.01
N GLU A 23 3.50 10.86 -3.27
CA GLU A 23 2.95 12.11 -3.84
C GLU A 23 3.90 12.81 -4.83
N LYS A 24 5.22 12.69 -4.62
CA LYS A 24 6.26 13.26 -5.49
C LYS A 24 7.14 12.19 -6.13
N PHE A 25 6.77 10.93 -5.94
CA PHE A 25 7.59 9.80 -6.37
C PHE A 25 7.51 9.66 -7.89
N LYS A 26 8.68 9.66 -8.54
CA LYS A 26 8.79 9.25 -9.94
C LYS A 26 8.93 7.73 -9.94
N VAL A 27 8.14 7.05 -10.78
CA VAL A 27 8.18 5.60 -10.92
C VAL A 27 9.52 5.21 -11.53
N ASP A 28 10.53 5.04 -10.68
CA ASP A 28 11.82 4.47 -11.04
C ASP A 28 11.83 2.96 -10.72
N PHE A 29 12.80 2.24 -11.27
CA PHE A 29 12.94 0.77 -11.22
C PHE A 29 12.96 0.15 -9.81
N GLU A 30 12.94 0.98 -8.77
CA GLU A 30 12.88 0.62 -7.35
C GLU A 30 11.49 0.14 -6.92
N MET A 31 10.45 0.38 -7.73
CA MET A 31 9.07 -0.04 -7.47
C MET A 31 8.57 -1.02 -8.54
N VAL A 32 8.74 -2.33 -8.31
CA VAL A 32 8.27 -3.41 -9.21
C VAL A 32 7.33 -4.42 -8.52
N PRO A 33 6.25 -3.97 -7.85
CA PRO A 33 5.32 -4.88 -7.16
C PRO A 33 4.62 -5.85 -8.13
N PHE A 34 4.56 -5.50 -9.41
CA PHE A 34 3.96 -6.29 -10.50
C PHE A 34 5.00 -6.97 -11.40
N GLY A 35 6.27 -7.01 -10.97
CA GLY A 35 7.39 -7.47 -11.80
C GLY A 35 7.72 -6.48 -12.93
N GLY A 36 8.65 -6.88 -13.81
CA GLY A 36 9.12 -6.05 -14.92
C GLY A 36 9.54 -6.85 -16.14
N GLY A 37 9.73 -6.16 -17.28
CA GLY A 37 10.12 -6.78 -18.54
C GLY A 37 9.02 -7.67 -19.14
N GLY A 38 9.40 -8.65 -19.98
CA GLY A 38 8.45 -9.50 -20.72
C GLY A 38 7.61 -10.46 -19.87
N ARG A 39 7.72 -10.41 -18.54
CA ARG A 39 6.93 -11.18 -17.58
C ARG A 39 6.21 -10.29 -16.56
N SER A 40 6.08 -8.99 -16.83
CA SER A 40 5.29 -8.09 -15.99
C SER A 40 3.83 -8.56 -15.92
N CYS A 41 3.18 -8.31 -14.78
CA CYS A 41 1.76 -8.60 -14.63
C CYS A 41 0.96 -7.86 -15.71
N PRO A 42 0.12 -8.56 -16.51
CA PRO A 42 -0.68 -7.91 -17.55
C PRO A 42 -1.71 -6.92 -16.97
N ALA A 43 -2.07 -7.06 -15.68
CA ALA A 43 -3.03 -6.21 -15.00
C ALA A 43 -2.39 -5.01 -14.26
N MET A 44 -1.09 -4.74 -14.44
CA MET A 44 -0.39 -3.68 -13.68
C MET A 44 -1.01 -2.29 -13.85
N ASN A 45 -1.55 -1.99 -15.03
CA ASN A 45 -2.15 -0.68 -15.32
C ASN A 45 -3.60 -0.56 -14.81
N THR A 46 -4.29 -1.69 -14.57
CA THR A 46 -5.66 -1.70 -14.06
C THR A 46 -5.71 -1.78 -12.54
N ALA A 47 -4.65 -2.30 -11.91
CA ALA A 47 -4.58 -2.48 -10.46
C ALA A 47 -4.84 -1.19 -9.67
N PRO A 48 -4.25 -0.01 -10.00
CA PRO A 48 -4.54 1.23 -9.26
C PRO A 48 -6.02 1.58 -9.28
N THR A 49 -6.65 1.57 -10.46
CA THR A 49 -8.07 1.87 -10.61
C THR A 49 -8.96 0.88 -9.84
N THR A 50 -8.61 -0.41 -9.84
CA THR A 50 -9.35 -1.41 -9.06
C THR A 50 -9.22 -1.15 -7.56
N VAL A 51 -8.02 -0.87 -7.06
CA VAL A 51 -7.81 -0.57 -5.63
C VAL A 51 -8.55 0.70 -5.22
N GLU A 52 -8.43 1.78 -5.99
CA GLU A 52 -9.15 3.02 -5.76
C GLU A 52 -10.67 2.82 -5.73
N PHE A 53 -11.21 2.06 -6.68
CA PHE A 53 -12.64 1.77 -6.75
C PHE A 53 -13.14 0.97 -5.54
N VAL A 54 -12.39 -0.06 -5.14
CA VAL A 54 -12.75 -0.87 -3.97
C VAL A 54 -12.68 -0.02 -2.70
N LEU A 55 -11.63 0.76 -2.51
CA LEU A 55 -11.50 1.66 -1.35
C LEU A 55 -12.61 2.70 -1.31
N ALA A 56 -12.92 3.37 -2.42
CA ALA A 56 -14.01 4.33 -2.49
C ALA A 56 -15.36 3.67 -2.17
N SER A 57 -15.60 2.45 -2.66
CA SER A 57 -16.82 1.71 -2.37
C SER A 57 -16.91 1.34 -0.89
N LEU A 58 -15.82 0.86 -0.29
CA LEU A 58 -15.73 0.50 1.12
C LEU A 58 -15.98 1.70 2.04
N LEU A 59 -15.41 2.86 1.71
CA LEU A 59 -15.59 4.10 2.48
C LEU A 59 -16.98 4.72 2.32
N TYR A 60 -17.63 4.51 1.18
CA TYR A 60 -18.94 5.09 0.91
C TYR A 60 -20.11 4.27 1.48
N TRP A 61 -20.02 2.94 1.42
CA TRP A 61 -21.14 2.06 1.75
C TRP A 61 -21.14 1.52 3.18
N PHE A 62 -20.03 1.61 3.90
CA PHE A 62 -19.89 1.03 5.23
C PHE A 62 -19.42 2.08 6.24
N ASP A 63 -20.07 2.08 7.40
CA ASP A 63 -19.56 2.72 8.60
C ASP A 63 -18.66 1.73 9.33
N TRP A 64 -17.45 2.19 9.69
CA TRP A 64 -16.42 1.35 10.31
C TRP A 64 -16.37 1.66 11.80
N GLU A 65 -16.56 0.63 12.62
CA GLU A 65 -16.43 0.70 14.06
C GLU A 65 -15.46 -0.37 14.56
N VAL A 66 -14.75 -0.04 15.63
CA VAL A 66 -13.90 -1.00 16.32
C VAL A 66 -14.78 -1.76 17.32
N LEU A 67 -14.63 -3.08 17.37
CA LEU A 67 -15.41 -3.93 18.27
C LEU A 67 -15.32 -3.44 19.72
N ASP A 68 -16.45 -3.44 20.43
CA ASP A 68 -16.54 -2.99 21.81
C ASP A 68 -15.48 -3.66 22.69
N GLY A 69 -14.67 -2.84 23.37
CA GLY A 69 -13.60 -3.26 24.26
C GLY A 69 -12.21 -3.32 23.62
N VAL A 70 -12.09 -3.17 22.30
CA VAL A 70 -10.80 -2.97 21.62
C VAL A 70 -10.58 -1.46 21.45
N LYS A 71 -9.56 -0.89 22.09
CA LYS A 71 -9.21 0.51 21.87
C LYS A 71 -8.52 0.64 20.52
N ASN A 72 -8.60 1.83 19.91
CA ASN A 72 -7.79 2.15 18.71
C ASN A 72 -6.29 1.91 18.95
N GLU A 73 -5.83 2.07 20.18
CA GLU A 73 -4.45 1.83 20.63
C GLU A 73 -4.08 0.33 20.64
N ASP A 74 -5.07 -0.55 20.81
CA ASP A 74 -4.91 -2.01 20.85
C ASP A 74 -4.88 -2.62 19.44
N LEU A 75 -5.29 -1.85 18.42
CA LEU A 75 -5.15 -2.22 17.02
C LEU A 75 -3.68 -2.04 16.59
N SER A 76 -2.92 -3.12 16.66
CA SER A 76 -1.57 -3.15 16.09
C SER A 76 -1.65 -2.92 14.58
N MET A 77 -1.22 -1.75 14.13
CA MET A 77 -0.89 -1.48 12.73
C MET A 77 0.56 -1.89 12.38
N GLN A 78 1.27 -2.49 13.33
CA GLN A 78 2.54 -3.17 13.11
C GLN A 78 2.22 -4.57 12.58
N GLU A 79 2.86 -4.97 11.49
CA GLU A 79 2.74 -6.31 10.90
C GLU A 79 3.12 -7.44 11.86
#